data_AF-A0A9C8C4A6-F1
#
_entry.id   AF-A0A9C8C4A6-F1
#
_cell.length_a   1.000
_cell.length_b   1.000
_cell.length_c   1.000
_cell.angle_alpha   90.00
_cell.angle_beta   90.00
_cell.angle_gamma   90.00
#
_symmetry.space_group_name_H-M   'P 1'
#
loop_
_entity.id
_entity.type
_entity.pdbx_description
1 polymer ?
#
loop_
_entity_poly.entity_id
_entity_poly.type
_entity_poly.pdbx_seq_one_letter_code
_entity_poly.pdbx_strand_id
1 'polypeptide(L)'
;MWLPFNDWLEGEVSAKCVTFTQGTWTLTLFTIVGGVIVPAFFLSEEEKTKDLPIIKSLAGKDNIRKVFSVIGVILGFLTAGYTGVLLSVTNVPLWSTVNWLPVVFLASASSTGLVLILLIHAITKKKDEFAMGLLEKADSIVIVIEMLAFVILLVTLNAAGGSAAESANVLLSGVYAIPFWIGIVALGLVTPLAIEIYGMTSEKAHEKGTGMAAIASIFVLLGGLMVRWVFLYGGQVIR
;
A
#
# COMPACT_ATOMS: atom_id res chain seq x y z
N MET A 1 -39.89 7.93 -29.63
CA MET A 1 -39.26 6.82 -28.87
C MET A 1 -37.94 7.37 -28.33
N TRP A 2 -37.99 8.06 -27.19
CA TRP A 2 -36.88 8.80 -26.58
C TRP A 2 -36.62 8.24 -25.17
N LEU A 3 -35.90 7.12 -25.08
CA LEU A 3 -35.22 6.65 -23.88
C LEU A 3 -33.95 5.96 -24.40
N PRO A 4 -32.75 6.55 -24.19
CA PRO A 4 -31.80 5.87 -23.31
C PRO A 4 -30.73 6.77 -22.63
N PHE A 5 -30.84 8.10 -22.64
CA PHE A 5 -29.76 8.94 -22.07
C PHE A 5 -29.83 9.06 -20.54
N ASN A 6 -31.04 9.16 -19.98
CA ASN A 6 -31.23 9.26 -18.53
C ASN A 6 -30.93 7.94 -17.81
N ASP A 7 -31.34 6.80 -18.37
CA ASP A 7 -31.09 5.47 -17.77
C ASP A 7 -29.58 5.15 -17.70
N TRP A 8 -28.79 5.63 -18.67
CA TRP A 8 -27.34 5.44 -18.67
C TRP A 8 -26.64 6.32 -17.62
N LEU A 9 -27.07 7.58 -17.48
CA LEU A 9 -26.58 8.47 -16.41
C LEU A 9 -26.99 7.98 -15.02
N GLU A 10 -28.21 7.49 -14.85
CA GLU A 10 -28.68 6.91 -13.59
C GLU A 10 -27.91 5.63 -13.25
N GLY A 11 -27.58 4.80 -14.24
CA GLY A 11 -26.73 3.63 -14.08
C GLY A 11 -25.31 3.96 -13.63
N GLU A 12 -24.64 4.93 -14.27
CA GLU A 12 -23.29 5.36 -13.88
C GLU A 12 -23.26 6.03 -12.50
N VAL A 13 -24.25 6.88 -12.19
CA VAL A 13 -24.35 7.57 -10.91
C VAL A 13 -24.63 6.58 -9.78
N SER A 14 -25.53 5.61 -10.01
CA SER A 14 -25.83 4.54 -9.06
C SER A 14 -24.59 3.67 -8.80
N ALA A 15 -23.87 3.27 -9.84
CA ALA A 15 -22.64 2.48 -9.70
C ALA A 15 -21.57 3.22 -8.88
N LYS A 16 -21.32 4.50 -9.16
CA LYS A 16 -20.36 5.34 -8.41
C LYS A 16 -20.78 5.52 -6.94
N CYS A 17 -22.07 5.70 -6.68
CA CYS A 17 -22.61 5.85 -5.33
C CYS A 17 -22.47 4.56 -4.51
N VAL A 18 -22.71 3.40 -5.15
CA VAL A 18 -22.51 2.07 -4.52
C VAL A 18 -21.04 1.85 -4.17
N THR A 19 -20.11 2.16 -5.08
CA THR A 19 -18.67 2.02 -4.79
C THR A 19 -18.31 2.90 -3.59
N PHE A 20 -18.60 4.20 -3.62
CA PHE A 20 -18.27 5.13 -2.53
C PHE A 20 -18.82 4.70 -1.16
N THR A 21 -20.04 4.18 -1.14
CA THR A 21 -20.67 3.65 0.08
C THR A 21 -19.93 2.41 0.59
N GLN A 22 -19.52 1.49 -0.29
CA GLN A 22 -18.71 0.32 0.05
C GLN A 22 -17.35 0.70 0.65
N GLY A 23 -16.72 1.76 0.13
CA GLY A 23 -15.50 2.32 0.70
C GLY A 23 -15.65 2.80 2.14
N THR A 24 -16.73 3.52 2.42
CA THR A 24 -17.04 4.04 3.77
C THR A 24 -17.22 2.91 4.78
N TRP A 25 -17.96 1.86 4.42
CA TRP A 25 -18.15 0.69 5.29
C TRP A 25 -16.83 -0.04 5.55
N THR A 26 -16.03 -0.27 4.51
CA THR A 26 -14.74 -0.97 4.62
C THR A 26 -13.79 -0.21 5.54
N LEU A 27 -13.68 1.12 5.36
CA LEU A 27 -12.85 1.98 6.20
C LEU A 27 -13.33 2.04 7.65
N THR A 28 -14.64 2.12 7.86
CA THR A 28 -15.22 2.17 9.21
C THR A 28 -14.91 0.88 9.96
N LEU A 29 -15.14 -0.27 9.33
CA LEU A 29 -14.82 -1.59 9.92
C LEU A 29 -13.32 -1.74 10.19
N PHE A 30 -12.48 -1.35 9.24
CA PHE A 30 -11.03 -1.38 9.41
C PHE A 30 -10.58 -0.51 10.58
N THR A 31 -11.12 0.70 10.71
CA THR A 31 -10.78 1.63 11.80
C THR A 31 -11.21 1.08 13.16
N ILE A 32 -12.42 0.51 13.25
CA ILE A 32 -12.91 -0.11 14.49
C ILE A 32 -12.04 -1.30 14.88
N VAL A 33 -11.80 -2.23 13.95
CA VAL A 33 -11.07 -3.47 14.25
C VAL A 33 -9.58 -3.23 14.42
N GLY A 34 -8.92 -2.66 13.40
CA GLY A 34 -7.48 -2.46 13.36
C GLY A 34 -7.00 -1.26 14.17
N GLY A 35 -7.80 -0.18 14.24
CA GLY A 35 -7.42 1.05 14.95
C GLY A 35 -7.77 1.05 16.43
N VAL A 36 -8.84 0.37 16.85
CA VAL A 36 -9.33 0.41 18.25
C VAL A 36 -9.21 -0.95 18.93
N ILE A 37 -9.83 -2.00 18.37
CA ILE A 37 -9.95 -3.30 19.07
C ILE A 37 -8.60 -4.00 19.21
N VAL A 38 -7.83 -4.14 18.12
CA VAL A 38 -6.54 -4.83 18.16
C VAL A 38 -5.53 -4.11 19.07
N PRO A 39 -5.33 -2.78 18.98
CA PRO A 39 -4.48 -2.05 19.92
C PRO A 39 -4.97 -2.14 21.37
N ALA A 40 -6.27 -2.12 21.61
CA ALA A 40 -6.82 -2.29 22.97
C ALA A 40 -6.47 -3.66 23.58
N PHE A 41 -6.46 -4.73 22.78
CA PHE A 41 -5.96 -6.04 23.22
C PHE A 41 -4.47 -6.02 23.56
N PHE A 42 -3.62 -5.37 22.75
CA PHE A 42 -2.19 -5.23 23.04
C PHE A 42 -1.93 -4.40 24.31
N LEU A 43 -2.65 -3.29 24.49
CA LEU A 43 -2.54 -2.45 25.69
C LEU A 43 -3.06 -3.14 26.95
N SER A 44 -3.94 -4.15 26.81
CA SER A 44 -4.43 -4.96 27.95
C SER A 44 -3.38 -5.89 28.55
N GLU A 45 -2.34 -6.19 27.78
CA GLU A 45 -1.22 -7.02 28.21
C GLU A 45 -0.07 -6.20 28.79
N GLU A 46 -0.04 -4.88 28.54
CA GLU A 46 0.96 -4.01 29.15
C GLU A 46 0.69 -3.76 30.65
N GLU A 47 1.73 -3.91 31.46
CA GLU A 47 1.69 -3.76 32.92
C GLU A 47 1.18 -2.39 33.37
N LYS A 48 1.40 -1.35 32.56
CA LYS A 48 1.04 0.04 32.86
C LYS A 48 -0.44 0.39 32.64
N THR A 49 -1.15 -0.35 31.78
CA THR A 49 -2.54 -0.08 31.38
C THR A 49 -3.54 -1.15 31.80
N LYS A 50 -3.06 -2.23 32.43
CA LYS A 50 -3.85 -3.37 32.89
C LYS A 50 -4.95 -3.04 33.90
N ASP A 51 -4.79 -1.95 34.66
CA ASP A 51 -5.74 -1.52 35.71
C ASP A 51 -6.94 -0.74 35.19
N LEU A 52 -6.98 -0.35 33.91
CA LEU A 52 -8.12 0.36 33.34
C LEU A 52 -9.33 -0.59 33.21
N PRO A 53 -10.52 -0.21 33.73
CA PRO A 53 -11.68 -1.11 33.84
C PRO A 53 -12.19 -1.61 32.49
N ILE A 54 -12.06 -0.81 31.44
CA ILE A 54 -12.49 -1.14 30.07
C ILE A 54 -11.55 -2.17 29.43
N ILE A 55 -10.26 -2.11 29.77
CA ILE A 55 -9.20 -2.92 29.14
C ILE A 55 -9.03 -4.26 29.88
N LYS A 56 -9.25 -4.28 31.20
CA LYS A 56 -9.15 -5.48 32.04
C LYS A 56 -10.06 -6.64 31.59
N SER A 57 -11.22 -6.33 31.00
CA SER A 57 -12.16 -7.34 30.47
C SER A 57 -11.66 -8.08 29.21
N LEU A 58 -10.67 -7.50 28.54
CA LEU A 58 -10.07 -8.02 27.30
C LEU A 58 -8.81 -8.86 27.56
N ALA A 59 -8.17 -8.69 28.72
CA ALA A 59 -6.95 -9.40 29.09
C ALA A 59 -7.18 -10.92 29.19
N GLY A 60 -6.26 -11.71 28.61
CA GLY A 60 -6.27 -13.18 28.67
C GLY A 60 -7.11 -13.91 27.62
N LYS A 61 -7.65 -13.19 26.61
CA LYS A 61 -8.44 -13.79 25.51
C LYS A 61 -7.64 -13.88 24.21
N ASP A 62 -6.55 -14.67 24.23
CA ASP A 62 -5.62 -14.81 23.11
C ASP A 62 -6.26 -15.26 21.79
N ASN A 63 -7.21 -16.21 21.86
CA ASN A 63 -7.91 -16.70 20.68
C ASN A 63 -8.74 -15.59 20.01
N ILE A 64 -9.40 -14.75 20.80
CA ILE A 64 -10.20 -13.63 20.30
C ILE A 64 -9.28 -12.58 19.68
N ARG A 65 -8.18 -12.25 20.35
CA ARG A 65 -7.14 -11.35 19.81
C ARG A 65 -6.64 -11.82 18.44
N LYS A 66 -6.32 -13.11 18.29
CA LYS A 66 -5.87 -13.68 17.00
C LYS A 66 -6.93 -13.55 15.92
N VAL A 67 -8.19 -13.86 16.23
CA VAL A 67 -9.30 -13.72 15.27
C VAL A 67 -9.45 -12.26 14.81
N PHE A 68 -9.50 -11.30 15.74
CA PHE A 68 -9.60 -9.88 15.39
C PHE A 68 -8.36 -9.37 14.63
N SER A 69 -7.17 -9.91 14.92
CA SER A 69 -5.96 -9.56 14.18
C SER A 69 -6.03 -10.03 12.73
N VAL A 70 -6.48 -11.28 12.50
CA VAL A 70 -6.68 -11.80 11.13
C VAL A 70 -7.75 -11.01 10.38
N ILE A 71 -8.87 -10.70 11.04
CA ILE A 71 -9.92 -9.85 10.46
C ILE A 71 -9.38 -8.47 10.11
N GLY A 72 -8.58 -7.86 11.00
CA GLY A 72 -7.95 -6.57 10.77
C GLY A 72 -7.00 -6.58 9.57
N VAL A 73 -6.22 -7.64 9.40
CA VAL A 73 -5.35 -7.83 8.23
C VAL A 73 -6.18 -7.91 6.95
N ILE A 74 -7.22 -8.75 6.91
CA ILE A 74 -8.10 -8.89 5.74
C ILE A 74 -8.76 -7.55 5.40
N LEU A 75 -9.30 -6.84 6.39
CA LEU A 75 -9.91 -5.53 6.19
C LEU A 75 -8.89 -4.50 5.69
N GLY A 76 -7.65 -4.53 6.19
CA GLY A 76 -6.57 -3.67 5.71
C GLY A 76 -6.22 -3.90 4.25
N PHE A 77 -6.09 -5.17 3.82
CA PHE A 77 -5.89 -5.50 2.41
C PHE A 77 -7.08 -5.07 1.54
N LEU A 78 -8.31 -5.27 2.01
CA LEU A 78 -9.51 -4.80 1.31
C LEU A 78 -9.53 -3.28 1.16
N THR A 79 -9.23 -2.53 2.23
CA THR A 79 -9.14 -1.06 2.19
C THR A 79 -8.07 -0.60 1.21
N ALA A 80 -6.87 -1.19 1.27
CA ALA A 80 -5.76 -0.82 0.39
C ALA A 80 -6.09 -1.11 -1.09
N GLY A 81 -6.59 -2.30 -1.39
CA GLY A 81 -6.93 -2.71 -2.77
C GLY A 81 -8.11 -1.91 -3.33
N TYR A 82 -9.09 -1.58 -2.49
CA TYR A 82 -10.26 -0.79 -2.87
C TYR A 82 -9.88 0.59 -3.43
N THR A 83 -8.78 1.21 -2.95
CA THR A 83 -8.30 2.48 -3.52
C THR A 83 -7.90 2.36 -4.99
N GLY A 84 -7.27 1.26 -5.38
CA GLY A 84 -6.92 1.02 -6.78
C GLY A 84 -8.13 0.63 -7.63
N VAL A 85 -9.10 -0.10 -7.06
CA VAL A 85 -10.38 -0.42 -7.74
C VAL A 85 -11.17 0.85 -8.02
N LEU A 86 -11.20 1.78 -7.07
CA LEU A 86 -11.82 3.09 -7.25
C LEU A 86 -11.22 3.86 -8.43
N LEU A 87 -9.90 3.80 -8.61
CA LEU A 87 -9.26 4.44 -9.75
C LEU A 87 -9.61 3.73 -11.06
N SER A 88 -9.67 2.40 -11.08
CA SER A 88 -9.96 1.66 -12.32
C SER A 88 -11.38 1.84 -12.85
N VAL A 89 -12.36 2.21 -12.01
CA VAL A 89 -13.75 2.45 -12.43
C VAL A 89 -14.00 3.86 -12.97
N THR A 90 -12.97 4.70 -13.05
CA THR A 90 -13.07 6.04 -13.63
C THR A 90 -12.74 6.03 -15.13
N ASN A 91 -13.19 7.04 -15.87
CA ASN A 91 -13.05 7.08 -17.34
C ASN A 91 -11.70 7.64 -17.83
N VAL A 92 -10.63 7.46 -17.06
CA VAL A 92 -9.30 7.98 -17.43
C VAL A 92 -8.46 6.84 -18.03
N PRO A 93 -7.89 7.01 -19.24
CA PRO A 93 -7.19 5.94 -19.95
C PRO A 93 -6.08 5.25 -19.14
N LEU A 94 -5.36 6.01 -18.30
CA LEU A 94 -4.30 5.46 -17.44
C LEU A 94 -4.83 4.46 -16.41
N TRP A 95 -6.05 4.65 -15.92
CA TRP A 95 -6.61 3.88 -14.81
C TRP A 95 -7.61 2.82 -15.29
N SER A 96 -8.42 3.12 -16.31
CA SER A 96 -9.50 2.25 -16.81
C SER A 96 -8.99 1.07 -17.64
N THR A 97 -7.87 1.25 -18.34
CA THR A 97 -7.34 0.26 -19.29
C THR A 97 -6.67 -0.93 -18.57
N VAL A 98 -6.38 -0.80 -17.28
CA VAL A 98 -5.49 -1.72 -16.57
C VAL A 98 -6.14 -2.33 -15.32
N ASN A 99 -6.47 -3.61 -15.40
CA ASN A 99 -6.99 -4.39 -14.27
C ASN A 99 -5.94 -4.66 -13.16
N TRP A 100 -4.66 -4.36 -13.40
CA TRP A 100 -3.56 -4.59 -12.46
C TRP A 100 -3.29 -3.42 -11.51
N LEU A 101 -3.93 -2.26 -11.72
CA LEU A 101 -3.75 -1.08 -10.87
C LEU A 101 -4.06 -1.35 -9.37
N PRO A 102 -5.11 -2.11 -8.99
CA PRO A 102 -5.35 -2.47 -7.60
C PRO A 102 -4.20 -3.26 -6.97
N VAL A 103 -3.53 -4.12 -7.74
CA VAL A 103 -2.43 -4.95 -7.26
C VAL A 103 -1.20 -4.09 -6.96
N VAL A 104 -0.89 -3.13 -7.83
CA VAL A 104 0.22 -2.16 -7.62
C VAL A 104 -0.04 -1.34 -6.35
N PHE A 105 -1.24 -0.78 -6.20
CA PHE A 105 -1.58 0.00 -5.01
C PHE A 105 -1.58 -0.84 -3.74
N LEU A 106 -2.03 -2.09 -3.82
CA LEU A 106 -2.02 -3.03 -2.70
C LEU A 106 -0.58 -3.38 -2.28
N ALA A 107 0.27 -3.76 -3.23
CA ALA A 107 1.66 -4.09 -2.97
C ALA A 107 2.41 -2.88 -2.37
N SER A 108 2.24 -1.70 -2.97
CA SER A 108 2.84 -0.46 -2.47
C SER A 108 2.36 -0.11 -1.06
N ALA A 109 1.08 -0.30 -0.75
CA ALA A 109 0.53 -0.12 0.60
C ALA A 109 1.10 -1.14 1.60
N SER A 110 1.25 -2.40 1.20
CA SER A 110 1.86 -3.45 2.03
C SER A 110 3.33 -3.16 2.33
N SER A 111 4.12 -2.79 1.33
CA SER A 111 5.55 -2.47 1.51
C SER A 111 5.73 -1.26 2.44
N THR A 112 5.04 -0.14 2.15
CA THR A 112 5.09 1.05 3.02
C THR A 112 4.64 0.76 4.45
N GLY A 113 3.68 -0.14 4.66
CA GLY A 113 3.26 -0.59 5.99
C GLY A 113 4.31 -1.42 6.73
N LEU A 114 4.94 -2.39 6.05
CA LEU A 114 6.00 -3.23 6.62
C LEU A 114 7.23 -2.40 7.01
N VAL A 115 7.64 -1.51 6.12
CA VAL A 115 8.75 -0.60 6.34
C VAL A 115 8.49 0.39 7.46
N LEU A 116 7.26 0.88 7.61
CA LEU A 116 6.91 1.75 8.73
C LEU A 116 7.10 1.04 10.07
N ILE A 117 6.74 -0.25 10.15
CA ILE A 117 6.95 -1.06 11.37
C ILE A 117 8.47 -1.21 11.64
N LEU A 118 9.27 -1.49 10.60
CA LEU A 118 10.73 -1.55 10.69
C LEU A 118 11.33 -0.22 11.18
N LEU A 119 10.85 0.91 10.68
CA LEU A 119 11.30 2.24 11.07
C LEU A 119 10.99 2.54 12.54
N ILE A 120 9.76 2.25 12.99
CA ILE A 120 9.37 2.42 14.40
C ILE A 120 10.24 1.54 15.31
N HIS A 121 10.53 0.31 14.87
CA HIS A 121 11.40 -0.60 15.61
C HIS A 121 12.84 -0.06 15.70
N ALA A 122 13.39 0.47 14.60
CA ALA A 122 14.71 1.08 14.56
C ALA A 122 14.84 2.28 15.51
N ILE A 123 13.77 3.06 15.68
CA ILE A 123 13.71 4.18 16.63
C ILE A 123 13.60 3.69 18.08
N THR A 124 12.77 2.67 18.33
CA THR A 124 12.46 2.19 19.68
C THR A 124 13.54 1.26 20.25
N LYS A 125 14.47 0.76 19.42
CA LYS A 125 15.59 -0.13 19.81
C LYS A 125 15.17 -1.39 20.60
N LYS A 126 13.92 -1.83 20.47
CA LYS A 126 13.54 -3.18 20.94
C LYS A 126 14.32 -4.19 20.10
N LYS A 127 14.77 -5.30 20.68
CA LYS A 127 15.59 -6.30 19.99
C LYS A 127 14.75 -7.55 19.75
N ASP A 128 14.13 -7.64 18.59
CA ASP A 128 13.61 -8.92 18.08
C ASP A 128 14.15 -9.16 16.67
N GLU A 129 15.36 -9.72 16.62
CA GLU A 129 16.08 -9.96 15.36
C GLU A 129 15.33 -10.93 14.44
N PHE A 130 14.58 -11.88 14.99
CA PHE A 130 13.82 -12.85 14.21
C PHE A 130 12.62 -12.19 13.52
N ALA A 131 11.84 -11.39 14.27
CA ALA A 131 10.73 -10.65 13.69
C ALA A 131 11.21 -9.62 12.65
N MET A 132 12.32 -8.93 12.92
CA MET A 132 12.92 -7.98 11.98
C MET A 132 13.32 -8.66 10.67
N GLY A 133 14.04 -9.79 10.73
CA GLY A 133 14.46 -10.51 9.52
C GLY A 133 13.28 -11.03 8.69
N LEU A 134 12.19 -11.44 9.35
CA LEU A 134 10.97 -11.85 8.66
C LEU A 134 10.26 -10.67 7.99
N LEU A 135 10.22 -9.50 8.63
CA LEU A 135 9.64 -8.28 8.07
C LEU A 135 10.46 -7.74 6.90
N GLU A 136 11.79 -7.72 7.01
CA GLU A 136 12.69 -7.33 5.91
C GLU A 136 12.45 -8.25 4.71
N LYS A 137 12.48 -9.57 4.90
CA LYS A 137 12.22 -10.54 3.83
C LYS A 137 10.83 -10.40 3.21
N ALA A 138 9.81 -10.13 4.03
CA ALA A 138 8.45 -9.91 3.55
C ALA A 138 8.34 -8.65 2.70
N ASP A 139 8.96 -7.55 3.12
CA ASP A 139 8.98 -6.29 2.38
C ASP A 139 9.62 -6.47 0.99
N SER A 140 10.72 -7.19 0.92
CA SER A 140 11.44 -7.43 -0.33
C SER A 140 10.67 -8.27 -1.33
N ILE A 141 9.95 -9.28 -0.84
CA ILE A 141 9.01 -10.06 -1.67
C ILE A 141 7.92 -9.13 -2.21
N VAL A 142 7.39 -8.23 -1.39
CA VAL A 142 6.36 -7.26 -1.81
C VAL A 142 6.93 -6.26 -2.84
N ILE A 143 8.15 -5.76 -2.66
CA ILE A 143 8.81 -4.85 -3.62
C ILE A 143 9.01 -5.55 -4.97
N VAL A 144 9.39 -6.83 -4.99
CA VAL A 144 9.50 -7.60 -6.24
C VAL A 144 8.14 -7.76 -6.91
N ILE A 145 7.08 -8.04 -6.14
CA ILE A 145 5.71 -8.10 -6.67
C ILE A 145 5.27 -6.73 -7.22
N GLU A 146 5.58 -5.64 -6.52
CA GLU A 146 5.29 -4.27 -6.95
C GLU A 146 6.00 -3.95 -8.26
N MET A 147 7.28 -4.29 -8.38
CA MET A 147 8.07 -4.12 -9.61
C MET A 147 7.46 -4.90 -10.78
N LEU A 148 7.12 -6.18 -10.58
CA LEU A 148 6.48 -6.99 -11.62
C LEU A 148 5.12 -6.42 -12.03
N ALA A 149 4.31 -5.99 -11.06
CA ALA A 149 3.02 -5.37 -11.31
C ALA A 149 3.17 -4.05 -12.09
N PHE A 150 4.19 -3.23 -11.81
CA PHE A 150 4.51 -2.03 -12.58
C PHE A 150 4.90 -2.34 -14.03
N VAL A 151 5.76 -3.34 -14.24
CA VAL A 151 6.18 -3.74 -15.58
C VAL A 151 4.97 -4.23 -16.38
N ILE A 152 4.14 -5.10 -15.78
CA ILE A 152 2.90 -5.59 -16.41
C ILE A 152 1.96 -4.44 -16.74
N LEU A 153 1.82 -3.46 -15.84
CA LEU A 153 1.00 -2.27 -16.05
C LEU A 153 1.48 -1.47 -17.26
N LEU A 154 2.78 -1.17 -17.35
CA LEU A 154 3.35 -0.41 -18.48
C LEU A 154 3.27 -1.15 -19.81
N VAL A 155 3.49 -2.47 -19.81
CA VAL A 155 3.34 -3.31 -21.01
C VAL A 155 1.88 -3.33 -21.47
N THR A 156 0.93 -3.47 -20.54
CA THR A 156 -0.50 -3.49 -20.85
C THR A 156 -0.96 -2.15 -21.44
N LEU A 157 -0.52 -1.03 -20.86
CA LEU A 157 -0.83 0.31 -21.38
C LEU A 157 -0.29 0.52 -22.81
N ASN A 158 0.96 0.11 -23.06
CA ASN A 158 1.55 0.21 -24.39
C ASN A 158 0.86 -0.71 -25.41
N ALA A 159 0.51 -1.93 -25.00
CA ALA A 159 -0.18 -2.90 -25.86
C ALA A 159 -1.61 -2.48 -26.20
N ALA A 160 -2.30 -1.77 -25.29
CA ALA A 160 -3.65 -1.25 -25.53
C ALA A 160 -3.68 -0.15 -26.61
N GLY A 161 -2.57 0.56 -26.82
CA GLY A 161 -2.46 1.59 -27.85
C GLY A 161 -3.30 2.85 -27.56
N GLY A 162 -3.32 3.78 -28.51
CA GLY A 162 -4.11 5.02 -28.42
C GLY A 162 -3.77 5.85 -27.18
N SER A 163 -4.80 6.37 -26.51
CA SER A 163 -4.67 7.22 -25.32
C SER A 163 -4.07 6.49 -24.10
N ALA A 164 -4.14 5.16 -24.04
CA ALA A 164 -3.49 4.37 -22.99
C ALA A 164 -1.97 4.32 -23.16
N ALA A 165 -1.49 4.15 -24.39
CA ALA A 165 -0.05 4.21 -24.69
C ALA A 165 0.52 5.63 -24.51
N GLU A 166 -0.25 6.66 -24.88
CA GLU A 166 0.08 8.06 -24.59
C GLU A 166 0.27 8.27 -23.08
N SER A 167 -0.58 7.63 -22.26
CA SER A 167 -0.51 7.70 -20.80
C SER A 167 0.74 7.06 -20.23
N ALA A 168 1.18 5.92 -20.78
CA ALA A 168 2.47 5.35 -20.44
C ALA A 168 3.63 6.28 -20.85
N ASN A 169 3.56 6.92 -22.02
CA ASN A 169 4.61 7.84 -22.47
C ASN A 169 4.70 9.11 -21.62
N VAL A 170 3.58 9.63 -21.11
CA VAL A 170 3.59 10.76 -20.18
C VAL A 170 4.31 10.42 -18.88
N LEU A 171 4.18 9.17 -18.41
CA LEU A 171 4.90 8.66 -17.24
C LEU A 171 6.38 8.38 -17.52
N LEU A 172 6.73 7.87 -18.70
CA LEU A 172 8.11 7.44 -19.00
C LEU A 172 9.01 8.57 -19.52
N SER A 173 8.46 9.45 -20.36
CA SER A 173 9.21 10.49 -21.08
C SER A 173 8.52 11.87 -21.07
N GLY A 174 7.33 11.99 -20.48
CA GLY A 174 6.60 13.25 -20.39
C GLY A 174 6.90 14.06 -19.12
N VAL A 175 5.93 14.90 -18.75
CA VAL A 175 6.03 15.82 -17.60
C VAL A 175 6.26 15.08 -16.26
N TYR A 176 5.79 13.83 -16.15
CA TYR A 176 5.96 13.00 -14.96
C TYR A 176 7.14 12.01 -15.05
N ALA A 177 7.98 12.09 -16.09
CA ALA A 177 9.15 11.22 -16.23
C ALA A 177 10.13 11.35 -15.05
N ILE A 178 10.45 12.58 -14.64
CA ILE A 178 11.37 12.82 -13.51
C ILE A 178 10.84 12.20 -12.20
N PRO A 179 9.60 12.49 -11.75
CA PRO A 179 9.08 11.87 -10.52
C PRO A 179 8.87 10.35 -10.66
N PHE A 180 8.60 9.83 -11.86
CA PHE A 180 8.53 8.40 -12.11
C PHE A 180 9.90 7.71 -11.92
N TRP A 181 10.93 8.16 -12.66
CA TRP A 181 12.24 7.52 -12.64
C TRP A 181 12.98 7.73 -11.32
N ILE A 182 12.97 8.96 -10.79
CA ILE A 182 13.67 9.25 -9.54
C ILE A 182 12.83 8.76 -8.36
N GLY A 183 11.57 9.19 -8.27
CA GLY A 183 10.73 8.91 -7.10
C GLY A 183 10.33 7.44 -6.98
N ILE A 184 9.80 6.84 -8.04
CA ILE A 184 9.29 5.46 -7.98
C ILE A 184 10.42 4.47 -8.21
N VAL A 185 11.13 4.58 -9.33
CA VAL A 185 12.13 3.58 -9.71
C VAL A 185 13.37 3.68 -8.82
N ALA A 186 14.03 4.84 -8.75
CA ALA A 186 15.27 4.95 -8.00
C ALA A 186 15.05 4.87 -6.48
N LEU A 187 14.15 5.69 -5.91
CA LEU A 187 13.94 5.75 -4.46
C LEU A 187 13.06 4.60 -3.94
N GLY A 188 11.97 4.28 -4.65
CA GLY A 188 10.98 3.30 -4.20
C GLY A 188 11.33 1.83 -4.47
N LEU A 189 12.06 1.53 -5.56
CA LEU A 189 12.36 0.15 -5.96
C LEU A 189 13.85 -0.18 -5.86
N VAL A 190 14.71 0.60 -6.52
CA VAL A 190 16.14 0.26 -6.67
C VAL A 190 16.91 0.44 -5.36
N THR A 191 16.72 1.56 -4.66
CA THR A 191 17.42 1.85 -3.40
C THR A 191 17.18 0.78 -2.33
N PRO A 192 15.92 0.42 -1.98
CA PRO A 192 15.69 -0.60 -0.95
C PRO A 192 16.22 -1.98 -1.36
N LEU A 193 16.01 -2.40 -2.61
CA LEU A 193 16.54 -3.68 -3.12
C LEU A 193 18.07 -3.71 -3.10
N ALA A 194 18.73 -2.62 -3.48
CA ALA A 194 20.18 -2.53 -3.45
C ALA A 194 20.68 -2.71 -2.01
N ILE A 195 20.10 -1.98 -1.05
CA ILE A 195 20.49 -2.05 0.37
C ILE A 195 20.33 -3.46 0.91
N GLU A 196 19.27 -4.17 0.52
CA GLU A 196 19.03 -5.54 0.96
C GLU A 196 20.00 -6.54 0.32
N ILE A 197 20.27 -6.45 -0.98
CA ILE A 197 21.24 -7.31 -1.68
C ILE A 197 22.66 -7.12 -1.13
N TYR A 198 23.05 -5.86 -0.89
CA TYR A 198 24.32 -5.56 -0.21
C TYR A 198 24.35 -6.09 1.22
N GLY A 199 23.21 -6.07 1.93
CA GLY A 199 23.05 -6.64 3.26
C GLY A 199 23.17 -8.17 3.30
N MET A 200 22.64 -8.88 2.30
CA MET A 200 22.75 -10.34 2.18
C MET A 200 24.18 -10.81 1.86
N THR A 201 24.97 -10.00 1.17
CA THR A 201 26.34 -10.36 0.73
C THR A 201 27.39 -10.09 1.80
N SER A 202 27.11 -9.22 2.76
CA SER A 202 28.07 -8.83 3.80
C SER A 202 27.76 -9.54 5.12
N GLU A 203 28.60 -10.51 5.51
CA GLU A 203 28.59 -11.23 6.79
C GLU A 203 28.62 -10.29 8.03
N LYS A 204 28.93 -8.99 7.82
CA LYS A 204 28.97 -7.93 8.83
C LYS A 204 27.65 -7.14 8.99
N ALA A 205 26.61 -7.46 8.23
CA ALA A 205 25.35 -6.70 8.21
C ALA A 205 24.38 -7.02 9.37
N HIS A 206 24.65 -8.04 10.19
CA HIS A 206 23.91 -8.26 11.44
C HIS A 206 24.14 -7.14 12.47
N GLU A 207 25.17 -6.31 12.26
CA GLU A 207 25.43 -5.08 13.00
C GLU A 207 25.02 -3.84 12.19
N LYS A 208 23.90 -3.92 11.44
CA LYS A 208 23.30 -2.76 10.76
C LYS A 208 23.12 -1.64 11.78
N GLY A 209 23.93 -0.59 11.66
CA GLY A 209 23.69 0.65 12.37
C GLY A 209 22.26 1.10 12.08
N THR A 210 21.45 1.27 13.14
CA THR A 210 20.03 1.61 13.07
C THR A 210 19.72 2.79 12.14
N GLY A 211 20.71 3.65 11.86
CA GLY A 211 20.61 4.76 10.91
C GLY A 211 20.45 4.34 9.45
N MET A 212 21.15 3.32 8.95
CA MET A 212 21.08 2.94 7.52
C MET A 212 19.74 2.31 7.17
N ALA A 213 19.21 1.46 8.06
CA ALA A 213 17.87 0.90 7.93
C ALA A 213 16.80 1.99 7.98
N ALA A 214 16.91 2.96 8.90
CA ALA A 214 15.97 4.07 8.99
C ALA A 214 15.97 4.95 7.73
N ILE A 215 17.15 5.22 7.15
CA ILE A 215 17.27 5.97 5.90
C ILE A 215 16.62 5.19 4.75
N ALA A 216 16.88 3.90 4.61
CA ALA A 216 16.23 3.03 3.63
C ALA A 216 14.71 3.08 3.77
N SER A 217 14.21 3.01 5.01
CA SER A 217 12.78 3.08 5.29
C SER A 217 12.15 4.39 4.84
N ILE A 218 12.82 5.52 5.07
CA ILE A 218 12.34 6.84 4.62
C ILE A 218 12.26 6.88 3.09
N PHE A 219 13.23 6.33 2.38
CA PHE A 219 13.21 6.28 0.92
C PHE A 219 12.06 5.45 0.37
N VAL A 220 11.76 4.28 0.95
CA VAL A 220 10.59 3.47 0.55
C VAL A 220 9.28 4.21 0.83
N LEU A 221 9.16 4.87 1.99
CA LEU A 221 7.97 5.67 2.32
C LEU A 221 7.77 6.82 1.32
N LEU A 222 8.84 7.51 0.94
CA LEU A 222 8.81 8.54 -0.10
C LEU A 222 8.47 7.96 -1.47
N GLY A 223 9.03 6.80 -1.83
CA GLY A 223 8.72 6.09 -3.07
C GLY A 223 7.24 5.73 -3.16
N GLY A 224 6.67 5.13 -2.11
CA GLY A 224 5.24 4.80 -2.06
C GLY A 224 4.32 6.03 -2.08
N LEU A 225 4.75 7.17 -1.54
CA LEU A 225 4.04 8.44 -1.69
C LEU A 225 4.10 8.93 -3.15
N MET A 226 5.27 8.84 -3.79
CA MET A 226 5.46 9.21 -5.20
C MET A 226 4.63 8.33 -6.14
N VAL A 227 4.51 7.03 -5.88
CA VAL A 227 3.59 6.13 -6.62
C VAL A 227 2.18 6.68 -6.63
N ARG A 228 1.62 6.99 -5.45
CA ARG A 228 0.26 7.51 -5.33
C ARG A 228 0.12 8.86 -6.05
N TRP A 229 1.09 9.76 -5.86
CA TRP A 229 1.05 11.08 -6.47
C TRP A 229 1.12 11.03 -8.00
N VAL A 230 2.08 10.29 -8.56
CA VAL A 230 2.26 10.15 -10.01
C VAL A 230 1.04 9.49 -10.66
N PHE A 231 0.44 8.47 -10.03
CA PHE A 231 -0.74 7.84 -10.61
C PHE A 231 -1.97 8.75 -10.54
N LEU A 232 -2.18 9.47 -9.44
CA LEU A 232 -3.34 10.36 -9.28
C LEU A 232 -3.27 11.58 -10.20
N TYR A 233 -2.10 12.19 -10.36
CA TYR A 233 -1.94 13.41 -11.17
C TYR A 233 -1.54 13.13 -12.61
N GLY A 234 -0.75 12.08 -12.85
CA GLY A 234 -0.32 11.66 -14.18
C GLY A 234 -1.49 11.24 -15.07
N GLY A 235 -2.50 10.56 -14.50
CA GLY A 235 -3.69 10.17 -15.26
C GLY A 235 -4.56 11.35 -15.67
N GLN A 236 -4.55 12.46 -14.92
CA GLN A 236 -5.40 13.62 -15.23
C GLN A 236 -4.92 14.45 -16.42
N VAL A 237 -3.67 14.27 -16.85
CA VAL A 237 -3.07 15.04 -17.94
C VAL A 237 -3.59 14.61 -19.30
N ILE A 238 -4.04 13.36 -19.44
CA ILE A 238 -4.60 12.86 -20.69
C ILE A 238 -6.11 12.69 -20.49
N ARG A 239 -6.87 13.54 -21.16
CA ARG A 239 -8.34 13.52 -21.20
C ARG A 239 -8.82 13.02 -22.55
#